data_AF-A0A257PPL5-F1
#
_entry.id   AF-A0A257PPL5-F1
#
_cell.length_a   1.000
_cell.length_b   1.000
_cell.length_c   1.000
_cell.angle_alpha   90.00
_cell.angle_beta   90.00
_cell.angle_gamma   90.00
#
_symmetry.space_group_name_H-M   'P 1'
#
loop_
_entity.id
_entity.type
_entity.pdbx_description
1 polymer ?
#
loop_
_entity_poly.entity_id
_entity_poly.type
_entity_poly.pdbx_seq_one_letter_code
_entity_poly.pdbx_strand_id
1 'polypeptide(L)'
;MTREALTLWASRNGWQMLAGCPSLVKPGRPKDAIVRLAFKVTVVSLEVRKATKWEKVASAKYEDVALDEDGERVLGLGFEKIPSITMLMRENRDAQVFARFGK
;
A
#
# COMPACT_ATOMS: atom_id res chain seq x y z
N MET A 1 -13.05 -1.46 7.70
CA MET A 1 -12.11 -2.61 7.54
C MET A 1 -11.26 -2.82 8.80
N THR A 2 -10.59 -3.97 9.00
CA THR A 2 -9.60 -4.17 10.09
C THR A 2 -8.15 -4.09 9.58
N ARG A 3 -7.17 -4.07 10.49
CA ARG A 3 -5.74 -4.13 10.16
C ARG A 3 -5.40 -5.37 9.34
N GLU A 4 -5.94 -6.52 9.72
CA GLU A 4 -5.68 -7.82 9.10
C GLU A 4 -6.28 -7.83 7.69
N ALA A 5 -7.51 -7.36 7.54
CA ALA A 5 -8.17 -7.24 6.25
C ALA A 5 -7.40 -6.31 5.29
N LEU A 6 -6.90 -5.17 5.78
CA LEU A 6 -6.07 -4.26 4.98
C LEU A 6 -4.71 -4.87 4.63
N THR A 7 -4.09 -5.62 5.54
CA THR A 7 -2.83 -6.31 5.27
C THR A 7 -3.00 -7.37 4.19
N LEU A 8 -4.10 -8.12 4.22
CA LEU A 8 -4.45 -9.11 3.21
C LEU A 8 -4.78 -8.47 1.86
N TRP A 9 -5.54 -7.38 1.86
CA TRP A 9 -5.79 -6.61 0.64
C TRP A 9 -4.48 -6.11 0.03
N ALA A 10 -3.59 -5.55 0.85
CA ALA A 10 -2.32 -4.99 0.40
C ALA A 10 -1.45 -6.07 -0.26
N SER A 11 -1.31 -7.25 0.36
CA SER A 11 -0.49 -8.34 -0.19
C SER A 11 -1.00 -8.89 -1.52
N ARG A 12 -2.30 -8.80 -1.79
CA ARG A 12 -2.90 -9.17 -3.09
C ARG A 12 -2.72 -8.09 -4.15
N ASN A 13 -2.49 -6.85 -3.74
CA ASN A 13 -2.44 -5.68 -4.61
C ASN A 13 -1.02 -5.10 -4.76
N GLY A 14 0.00 -5.97 -4.76
CA GLY A 14 1.39 -5.60 -5.02
C GLY A 14 2.13 -4.99 -3.83
N TRP A 15 1.51 -4.84 -2.67
CA TRP A 15 2.24 -4.42 -1.48
C TRP A 15 3.04 -5.57 -0.90
N GLN A 16 4.13 -5.25 -0.22
CA GLN A 16 4.97 -6.22 0.49
C GLN A 16 5.29 -5.72 1.90
N MET A 17 5.48 -6.66 2.82
CA MET A 17 5.78 -6.31 4.21
C MET A 17 7.24 -5.88 4.35
N LEU A 18 7.47 -4.60 4.67
CA LEU A 18 8.79 -4.05 4.95
C LEU A 18 8.74 -3.25 6.25
N ALA A 19 9.71 -3.50 7.15
CA ALA A 19 9.78 -2.87 8.47
C ALA A 19 8.43 -2.87 9.24
N GLY A 20 7.70 -3.99 9.16
CA GLY A 20 6.40 -4.16 9.84
C GLY A 20 5.21 -3.45 9.20
N CYS A 21 5.37 -2.79 8.05
CA CYS A 21 4.30 -2.09 7.33
C CYS A 21 4.13 -2.66 5.91
N PRO A 22 2.89 -2.83 5.41
CA PRO A 22 2.68 -3.01 3.98
C PRO A 22 3.25 -1.80 3.23
N SER A 23 4.11 -2.06 2.26
CA SER A 23 4.84 -1.02 1.53
C SER A 23 4.84 -1.29 0.02
N LEU A 24 4.83 -0.22 -0.75
CA LEU A 24 5.20 -0.23 -2.17
C LEU A 24 6.64 0.28 -2.30
N VAL A 25 7.38 -0.35 -3.20
CA VAL A 25 8.80 -0.06 -3.38
C VAL A 25 9.05 0.56 -4.74
N LYS A 26 10.18 1.25 -4.84
CA LYS A 26 10.66 1.78 -6.10
C LYS A 26 10.87 0.63 -7.11
N PRO A 27 10.32 0.72 -8.33
CA PRO A 27 10.54 -0.29 -9.38
C PRO A 27 12.03 -0.57 -9.58
N GLY A 28 12.39 -1.85 -9.69
CA GLY A 28 13.78 -2.30 -9.80
C GLY A 28 14.62 -2.20 -8.50
N ARG A 29 14.07 -1.66 -7.41
CA ARG A 29 14.74 -1.58 -6.09
C ARG A 29 13.84 -2.15 -5.00
N PRO A 30 13.72 -3.48 -4.87
CA PRO A 30 12.73 -4.13 -4.03
C PRO A 30 12.88 -3.91 -2.52
N LYS A 31 14.00 -3.31 -2.08
CA LYS A 31 14.27 -2.96 -0.68
C LYS A 31 13.98 -1.49 -0.36
N ASP A 32 13.66 -0.67 -1.37
CA ASP A 32 13.50 0.77 -1.23
C ASP A 32 12.03 1.16 -1.19
N ALA A 33 11.43 1.06 0.00
CA ALA A 33 10.05 1.46 0.24
C ALA A 33 9.86 2.96 0.04
N ILE A 34 8.86 3.34 -0.76
CA ILE A 34 8.52 4.73 -1.08
C ILE A 34 7.09 5.11 -0.71
N VAL A 35 6.21 4.12 -0.52
CA VAL A 35 4.86 4.32 0.04
C VAL A 35 4.63 3.22 1.09
N ARG A 36 3.98 3.55 2.21
CA ARG A 36 3.61 2.56 3.22
C ARG A 36 2.24 2.84 3.84
N LEU A 37 1.59 1.77 4.29
CA LEU A 37 0.47 1.82 5.21
C LEU A 37 0.99 1.72 6.65
N ALA A 38 0.94 2.82 7.38
CA ALA A 38 1.29 2.86 8.79
C ALA A 38 0.05 2.58 9.64
N PHE A 39 0.03 1.42 10.29
CA PHE A 39 -1.07 1.00 11.16
C PHE A 39 -0.86 1.51 12.58
N LYS A 40 -1.82 2.29 13.07
CA LYS A 40 -1.95 2.67 14.49
C LYS A 40 -3.13 1.91 15.10
N VAL A 41 -3.41 2.16 16.38
CA VAL A 41 -4.44 1.44 17.16
C VAL A 41 -5.82 1.56 16.50
N THR A 42 -6.25 2.77 16.14
CA THR A 42 -7.61 3.03 15.63
C THR A 42 -7.64 3.54 14.19
N VAL A 43 -6.47 3.93 13.65
CA VAL A 43 -6.34 4.57 12.35
C VAL A 43 -5.25 3.90 11.52
N VAL A 44 -5.44 3.97 10.21
CA VAL A 44 -4.42 3.66 9.21
C VAL A 44 -4.02 4.96 8.53
N SER A 45 -2.72 5.12 8.28
CA SER A 45 -2.17 6.27 7.57
C SER A 45 -1.47 5.82 6.29
N LEU A 46 -1.70 6.55 5.20
CA LEU A 46 -0.94 6.44 3.96
C LEU A 46 0.22 7.44 4.03
N GLU A 47 1.44 6.91 3.99
CA GLU A 47 2.66 7.71 4.08
C GLU A 47 3.53 7.52 2.84
N VAL A 48 4.10 8.62 2.35
CA VAL A 48 5.03 8.63 1.22
C VAL A 48 6.39 9.06 1.72
N ARG A 49 7.45 8.42 1.22
CA ARG A 49 8.81 8.74 1.60
C ARG A 49 9.33 9.91 0.77
N LYS A 50 9.72 10.99 1.45
CA LYS A 50 10.44 12.12 0.87
C LYS A 50 11.88 12.10 1.41
N ALA A 51 12.82 11.71 0.56
CA ALA A 51 14.20 11.44 0.96
C ALA A 51 14.28 10.41 2.11
N THR A 52 14.65 10.84 3.32
CA THR A 52 14.77 9.97 4.50
C THR A 52 13.56 10.02 5.41
N LYS A 53 12.63 10.96 5.21
CA LYS A 53 11.47 11.18 6.08
C LYS A 53 10.18 10.62 5.45
N TRP A 54 9.29 10.16 6.30
CA TRP A 54 7.94 9.76 5.91
C TRP A 54 6.99 10.94 6.11
N GLU A 55 6.24 11.28 5.07
CA GLU A 55 5.21 12.31 5.11
C GLU A 55 3.84 11.65 5.02
N LYS A 56 2.95 11.96 5.96
CA LYS A 56 1.57 11.48 5.96
C LYS A 56 0.77 12.22 4.92
N VAL A 57 0.22 11.50 3.95
CA VAL A 57 -0.58 12.06 2.87
C VAL A 57 -2.08 11.94 3.18
N ALA A 58 -2.49 10.83 3.81
CA ALA A 58 -3.85 10.63 4.26
C ALA A 58 -3.89 9.75 5.51
N SER A 59 -4.99 9.83 6.24
CA SER A 59 -5.30 8.91 7.34
C SER A 59 -6.80 8.81 7.54
N ALA A 60 -7.27 7.61 7.85
CA ALA A 60 -8.66 7.34 8.16
C ALA A 60 -8.75 6.35 9.33
N LYS A 61 -9.85 6.38 10.06
CA LYS A 61 -10.13 5.31 11.02
C LYS A 61 -10.42 4.03 10.25
N TYR A 62 -10.14 2.90 10.89
CA TYR A 62 -10.45 1.60 10.31
C TYR A 62 -11.91 1.45 9.89
N GLU A 63 -12.85 2.02 10.64
CA GLU A 63 -14.29 2.03 10.32
C GLU A 63 -14.64 2.83 9.05
N ASP A 64 -13.87 3.87 8.73
CA ASP A 64 -14.08 4.75 7.56
C ASP A 64 -13.41 4.21 6.29
N VAL A 65 -12.66 3.11 6.41
CA VAL A 65 -11.98 2.47 5.28
C VAL A 65 -12.82 1.30 4.77
N ALA A 66 -13.12 1.34 3.48
CA ALA A 66 -13.90 0.34 2.75
C ALA A 66 -13.20 -0.07 1.45
N LEU A 67 -13.66 -1.15 0.84
CA LEU A 67 -13.33 -1.45 -0.55
C LEU A 67 -14.41 -0.86 -1.46
N ASP A 68 -14.07 -0.62 -2.73
CA ASP A 68 -15.06 -0.36 -3.77
C ASP A 68 -15.92 -1.59 -4.08
N GLU A 69 -16.91 -1.43 -4.96
CA GLU A 69 -17.87 -2.49 -5.31
C GLU A 69 -17.19 -3.74 -5.89
N ASP A 70 -16.08 -3.54 -6.61
CA ASP A 70 -15.27 -4.61 -7.22
C ASP A 70 -14.28 -5.25 -6.22
N GLY A 71 -14.11 -4.67 -5.03
CA GLY A 71 -13.16 -5.14 -4.02
C GLY A 71 -11.69 -4.88 -4.37
N GLU A 72 -11.42 -4.12 -5.44
CA GLU A 72 -10.07 -3.89 -5.96
C GLU A 72 -9.39 -2.72 -5.25
N ARG A 73 -10.14 -1.64 -4.97
CA ARG A 73 -9.56 -0.40 -4.45
C ARG A 73 -10.02 -0.11 -3.04
N VAL A 74 -9.10 0.40 -2.23
CA VAL A 74 -9.43 0.94 -0.91
C VAL A 74 -9.90 2.38 -1.04
N LEU A 75 -11.08 2.64 -0.47
CA LEU A 75 -11.69 3.95 -0.35
C LEU A 75 -11.36 4.58 1.01
N GLY A 76 -11.44 5.92 1.10
CA GLY A 76 -11.24 6.67 2.35
C GLY A 76 -9.78 6.96 2.73
N LEU A 77 -8.81 6.34 2.04
CA LEU A 77 -7.37 6.60 2.25
C LEU A 77 -6.74 7.51 1.19
N GLY A 78 -7.53 8.12 0.31
CA GLY A 78 -7.03 9.11 -0.65
C GLY A 78 -6.32 8.49 -1.86
N PHE A 79 -6.35 7.17 -2.03
CA PHE A 79 -5.82 6.48 -3.22
C PHE A 79 -6.47 6.99 -4.51
N GLU A 80 -7.76 7.31 -4.43
CA GLU A 80 -8.56 7.86 -5.53
C GLU A 80 -8.06 9.23 -6.01
N LYS A 81 -7.29 9.94 -5.17
CA LYS A 81 -6.76 11.27 -5.45
C LYS A 81 -5.33 11.23 -5.96
N ILE A 82 -4.66 10.07 -5.95
CA ILE A 82 -3.23 9.94 -6.26
C ILE A 82 -3.02 8.82 -7.30
N PRO A 83 -3.21 9.13 -8.61
CA PRO A 83 -3.08 8.15 -9.69
C PRO A 83 -1.73 7.41 -9.73
N SER A 84 -0.64 8.09 -9.34
CA SER A 84 0.70 7.52 -9.32
C SER A 84 0.86 6.35 -8.34
N ILE A 85 0.10 6.31 -7.25
CA ILE A 85 0.13 5.19 -6.30
C ILE A 85 -0.52 3.95 -6.93
N THR A 86 -1.61 4.12 -7.67
CA THR A 86 -2.28 3.01 -8.39
C THR A 86 -1.37 2.40 -9.45
N MET A 87 -0.64 3.24 -10.20
CA MET A 87 0.38 2.75 -11.14
C MET A 87 1.49 1.96 -10.42
N LEU A 88 1.97 2.48 -9.29
CA LEU A 88 3.01 1.83 -8.50
C LEU A 88 2.56 0.46 -7.95
N MET A 89 1.31 0.33 -7.51
CA MET A 89 0.72 -0.95 -7.08
C MET A 89 0.77 -1.99 -8.20
N ARG A 90 0.40 -1.59 -9.43
CA ARG A 90 0.46 -2.46 -10.60
C ARG A 90 1.88 -2.91 -10.91
N GLU A 91 2.83 -1.98 -10.98
CA GLU A 91 4.25 -2.29 -11.23
C GLU A 91 4.82 -3.26 -10.18
N ASN A 92 4.49 -3.05 -8.91
CA ASN A 92 4.93 -3.93 -7.84
C ASN A 92 4.29 -5.32 -7.94
N ARG A 93 2.98 -5.39 -8.25
CA ARG A 93 2.27 -6.66 -8.47
C ARG A 93 2.87 -7.44 -9.63
N ASP A 94 3.12 -6.76 -10.76
CA ASP A 94 3.73 -7.35 -11.93
C ASP A 94 5.12 -7.91 -11.58
N ALA A 95 5.96 -7.13 -10.89
CA ALA A 95 7.28 -7.58 -10.43
C ALA A 95 7.21 -8.82 -9.52
N GLN A 96 6.23 -8.88 -8.61
CA GLN A 96 6.01 -10.05 -7.74
C GLN A 96 5.59 -11.30 -8.54
N VAL A 97 4.76 -11.12 -9.56
CA VAL A 97 4.32 -12.21 -10.44
C VAL A 97 5.50 -12.73 -11.26
N PHE A 98 6.28 -11.86 -11.91
CA PHE A 98 7.45 -12.27 -12.69
C PHE A 98 8.54 -12.92 -11.83
N ALA A 99 8.74 -12.45 -10.59
CA ALA A 99 9.66 -13.08 -9.64
C ALA A 99 9.28 -14.53 -9.28
N ARG A 100 8.01 -14.93 -9.45
CA ARG A 100 7.55 -16.31 -9.24
C ARG A 100 7.79 -17.22 -10.46
N PHE A 101 7.90 -16.65 -11.66
CA PHE A 101 8.17 -17.41 -12.89
C PHE A 101 9.66 -17.68 -13.11
N GLY A 102 10.55 -16.84 -12.57
CA GLY A 102 12.00 -17.02 -12.68
C GLY A 102 12.61 -17.96 -11.64
N LYS A 103 11.82 -18.85 -11.03
CA LYS A 103 12.24 -19.77 -9.98
C LYS A 103 12.10 -21.22 -10.41
#